data_AF-A0A4U3M4X3-F1
#
_entry.id   AF-A0A4U3M4X3-F1
#
_cell.length_a   1.000
_cell.length_b   1.000
_cell.length_c   1.000
_cell.angle_alpha   90.00
_cell.angle_beta   90.00
_cell.angle_gamma   90.00
#
_symmetry.space_group_name_H-M   'P 1'
#
loop_
_entity.id
_entity.type
_entity.pdbx_description
1 polymer ?
#
loop_
_entity_poly.entity_id
_entity_poly.type
_entity_poly.pdbx_seq_one_letter_code
_entity_poly.pdbx_strand_id
1 'polypeptide(L)'
;MSERKEYYGLAEIADALGLNRQLVTAWRRRRSHGIPDPDGELSSGPIWRGTTIEPWIDVVREQRDAPAQPISPELALKAGRRMLRVAALLLEEPIRLKLLSQALAEARELLPVIDDAADDRLGRAVRQLLSPLRATGDDPGNLQRFRRKVVAELAQLETLVELTADSLPEADSAS
;
A
#
# COMPACT_ATOMS: atom_id res chain seq x y z
N MET A 1 5.67 -26.42 9.08
CA MET A 1 4.36 -26.71 8.46
C MET A 1 3.31 -26.54 9.53
N SER A 2 2.39 -25.60 9.38
CA SER A 2 1.30 -25.42 10.35
C SER A 2 0.30 -26.57 10.16
N GLU A 3 -0.12 -27.21 11.25
CA GLU A 3 -1.10 -28.29 11.23
C GLU A 3 -2.45 -27.77 10.71
N ARG A 4 -3.08 -28.49 9.77
CA ARG A 4 -4.40 -28.17 9.23
C ARG A 4 -5.45 -28.36 10.32
N LYS A 5 -6.42 -27.44 10.42
CA LYS A 5 -7.39 -27.41 11.53
C LYS A 5 -8.81 -27.52 11.01
N GLU A 6 -9.67 -28.15 11.80
CA GLU A 6 -11.11 -28.24 11.48
C GLU A 6 -11.77 -26.86 11.49
N TYR A 7 -11.36 -25.99 12.42
CA TYR A 7 -11.84 -24.62 12.54
C TYR A 7 -10.70 -23.62 12.77
N TYR A 8 -10.93 -22.41 12.29
CA TYR A 8 -10.02 -21.27 12.40
C TYR A 8 -10.76 -20.06 12.95
N GLY A 9 -10.15 -19.39 13.92
CA GLY A 9 -10.45 -18.00 14.26
C GLY A 9 -9.37 -17.06 13.69
N LEU A 10 -9.49 -15.77 14.00
CA LEU A 10 -8.54 -14.75 13.52
C LEU A 10 -7.10 -14.99 14.01
N ALA A 11 -6.93 -15.58 15.19
CA ALA A 11 -5.60 -15.89 15.73
C ALA A 11 -4.96 -17.05 14.94
N GLU A 12 -5.71 -18.12 14.70
CA GLU A 12 -5.23 -19.29 13.96
C GLU A 12 -4.91 -18.95 12.51
N ILE A 13 -5.69 -18.07 11.88
CA ILE A 13 -5.39 -17.56 10.54
C ILE A 13 -4.10 -16.74 10.55
N ALA A 14 -3.92 -15.87 11.54
CA ALA A 14 -2.72 -15.06 11.68
C ALA A 14 -1.47 -15.92 11.88
N ASP A 15 -1.56 -16.93 12.76
CA ASP A 15 -0.48 -17.89 13.00
C ASP A 15 -0.17 -18.72 11.75
N ALA A 16 -1.21 -19.22 11.06
CA ALA A 16 -1.05 -19.99 9.83
C ALA A 16 -0.38 -19.16 8.72
N LEU A 17 -0.60 -17.84 8.71
CA LEU A 17 0.04 -16.91 7.79
C LEU A 17 1.34 -16.32 8.36
N GLY A 18 1.74 -16.57 9.61
CA GLY A 18 2.89 -15.88 10.21
C GLY A 18 2.74 -14.34 10.24
N LEU A 19 1.50 -13.84 10.36
CA LEU A 19 1.15 -12.43 10.38
C LEU A 19 0.68 -11.99 11.77
N ASN A 20 0.61 -10.68 12.00
CA ASN A 20 -0.02 -10.13 13.20
C ASN A 20 -1.55 -10.26 13.12
N ARG A 21 -2.20 -10.74 14.20
CA ARG A 21 -3.67 -10.83 14.33
C ARG A 21 -4.40 -9.51 14.02
N GLN A 22 -3.82 -8.35 14.37
CA GLN A 22 -4.39 -7.05 14.05
C GLN A 22 -4.47 -6.79 12.54
N LEU A 23 -3.50 -7.29 11.78
CA LEU A 23 -3.48 -7.17 10.32
C LEU A 23 -4.61 -8.00 9.68
N VAL A 24 -4.76 -9.26 10.08
CA VAL A 24 -5.84 -10.14 9.60
C VAL A 24 -7.21 -9.57 9.96
N THR A 25 -7.35 -9.01 11.16
CA THR A 25 -8.56 -8.30 11.59
C THR A 25 -8.87 -7.11 10.67
N ALA A 26 -7.85 -6.31 10.32
CA ALA A 26 -8.00 -5.18 9.42
C ALA A 26 -8.40 -5.63 8.01
N TRP A 27 -7.81 -6.74 7.51
CA TRP A 27 -8.15 -7.31 6.21
C TRP A 27 -9.61 -7.73 6.14
N ARG A 28 -10.10 -8.43 7.17
CA ARG A 28 -11.52 -8.77 7.30
C ARG A 28 -12.39 -7.52 7.29
N ARG A 29 -12.09 -6.54 8.15
CA ARG A 29 -12.91 -5.32 8.28
C ARG A 29 -13.01 -4.55 6.95
N ARG A 30 -11.94 -4.56 6.15
CA ARG A 30 -11.88 -3.88 4.86
C ARG A 30 -12.30 -4.76 3.67
N ARG A 31 -12.64 -6.03 3.90
CA ARG A 31 -12.86 -7.05 2.85
C ARG A 31 -11.75 -7.04 1.80
N SER A 32 -10.51 -6.87 2.24
CA SER A 32 -9.34 -6.83 1.37
C SER A 32 -8.68 -8.21 1.26
N HIS A 33 -7.80 -8.39 0.28
CA HIS A 33 -7.04 -9.64 0.08
C HIS A 33 -7.93 -10.87 -0.17
N GLY A 34 -9.18 -10.67 -0.56
CA GLY A 34 -10.11 -11.75 -0.91
C GLY A 34 -10.47 -12.68 0.24
N ILE A 35 -10.34 -12.22 1.50
CA ILE A 35 -10.67 -13.05 2.67
C ILE A 35 -12.15 -13.50 2.60
N PRO A 36 -12.43 -14.82 2.67
CA PRO A 36 -13.79 -15.34 2.68
C PRO A 36 -14.62 -14.83 3.87
N ASP A 37 -15.92 -14.72 3.69
CA ASP A 37 -16.84 -14.50 4.81
C ASP A 37 -16.78 -15.68 5.80
N PRO A 38 -16.98 -15.43 7.11
CA PRO A 38 -16.95 -16.49 8.11
C PRO A 38 -18.15 -17.43 7.97
N ASP A 39 -17.93 -18.72 8.23
CA ASP A 39 -18.99 -19.73 8.27
C ASP A 39 -19.92 -19.57 9.49
N GLY A 40 -19.48 -18.84 10.51
CA GLY A 40 -20.29 -18.49 11.68
C GLY A 40 -19.66 -17.41 12.56
N GLU A 41 -20.43 -16.96 13.56
CA GLU A 41 -19.98 -16.01 14.58
C GLU A 41 -20.26 -16.61 15.97
N LEU A 42 -19.21 -16.74 16.79
CA LEU A 42 -19.29 -17.23 18.16
C LEU A 42 -19.12 -16.08 19.16
N SER A 43 -19.36 -16.33 20.45
CA SER A 43 -19.12 -15.35 21.51
C SER A 43 -17.66 -14.84 21.56
N SER A 44 -16.72 -15.62 21.04
CA SER A 44 -15.29 -15.30 20.93
C SER A 44 -14.90 -14.64 19.60
N GLY A 45 -15.82 -14.48 18.65
CA GLY A 45 -15.60 -13.87 17.35
C GLY A 45 -15.91 -14.78 16.15
N PRO A 46 -15.50 -14.37 14.93
CA PRO A 46 -15.83 -15.09 13.71
C PRO A 46 -15.06 -16.40 13.61
N ILE A 47 -15.71 -17.41 13.03
CA ILE A 47 -15.14 -18.73 12.84
C ILE A 47 -15.30 -19.19 11.39
N TRP A 48 -14.26 -19.85 10.87
CA TRP A 48 -14.26 -20.50 9.57
C TRP A 48 -14.02 -22.00 9.74
N ARG A 49 -14.61 -22.80 8.87
CA ARG A 49 -14.23 -24.20 8.65
C ARG A 49 -12.92 -24.24 7.88
N GLY A 50 -12.06 -25.21 8.19
CA GLY A 50 -10.81 -25.43 7.46
C GLY A 50 -11.03 -25.52 5.95
N THR A 51 -12.06 -26.24 5.53
CA THR A 51 -12.43 -26.38 4.10
C THR A 51 -12.73 -25.05 3.39
N THR A 52 -13.19 -24.03 4.12
CA THR A 52 -13.52 -22.71 3.57
C THR A 52 -12.28 -21.82 3.50
N ILE A 53 -11.47 -21.81 4.56
CA ILE A 53 -10.39 -20.82 4.72
C ILE A 53 -9.02 -21.32 4.27
N GLU A 54 -8.73 -22.61 4.37
CA GLU A 54 -7.40 -23.16 4.03
C GLU A 54 -7.00 -22.92 2.56
N PRO A 55 -7.88 -23.09 1.55
CA PRO A 55 -7.52 -22.76 0.17
C PRO A 55 -7.10 -21.30 -0.01
N TRP A 56 -7.76 -20.38 0.70
CA TRP A 56 -7.40 -18.97 0.69
C TRP A 56 -6.08 -18.72 1.44
N ILE A 57 -5.86 -19.36 2.59
CA ILE A 57 -4.60 -19.27 3.33
C ILE A 57 -3.44 -19.75 2.44
N ASP A 58 -3.61 -20.86 1.72
CA ASP A 58 -2.58 -21.42 0.85
C ASP A 58 -2.27 -20.46 -0.31
N VAL A 59 -3.28 -19.89 -0.97
CA VAL A 59 -3.08 -18.85 -2.00
C VAL A 59 -2.35 -17.62 -1.45
N VAL A 60 -2.74 -17.10 -0.28
CA VAL A 60 -2.09 -15.92 0.31
C VAL A 60 -0.66 -16.24 0.73
N ARG A 61 -0.39 -17.45 1.22
CA ARG A 61 0.95 -17.91 1.57
C ARG A 61 1.82 -18.00 0.32
N GLU A 62 1.33 -18.62 -0.75
CA GLU A 62 2.03 -18.70 -2.04
C GLU A 62 2.32 -17.32 -2.62
N GLN A 63 1.36 -16.40 -2.58
CA GLN A 63 1.56 -15.03 -3.04
C GLN A 63 2.61 -14.27 -2.22
N ARG A 64 2.67 -14.50 -0.91
CA ARG A 64 3.64 -13.84 -0.04
C ARG A 64 5.03 -14.45 -0.15
N ASP A 65 5.10 -15.77 -0.31
CA ASP A 65 6.36 -16.49 -0.44
C ASP A 65 6.90 -16.41 -1.89
N ALA A 66 6.07 -15.98 -2.86
CA ALA A 66 6.51 -15.62 -4.19
C ALA A 66 7.50 -14.45 -4.12
N PRO A 67 8.55 -14.44 -4.96
CA PRO A 67 9.48 -13.32 -5.00
C PRO A 67 8.71 -12.06 -5.39
N ALA A 68 8.71 -11.09 -4.48
CA ALA A 68 8.13 -9.78 -4.72
C ALA A 68 8.76 -9.17 -5.99
N GLN A 69 7.92 -8.63 -6.87
CA GLN A 69 8.39 -8.09 -8.14
C GLN A 69 8.93 -6.67 -7.97
N PRO A 70 10.02 -6.31 -8.68
CA PRO A 70 10.49 -4.93 -8.75
C PRO A 70 9.38 -3.98 -9.19
N ILE A 71 9.40 -2.76 -8.66
CA ILE A 71 8.52 -1.68 -9.14
C ILE A 71 8.95 -1.32 -10.57
N SER A 72 7.99 -1.19 -11.49
CA SER A 72 8.31 -0.70 -12.83
C SER A 72 8.68 0.80 -12.81
N PRO A 73 9.62 1.23 -13.65
CA PRO A 73 9.98 2.65 -13.78
C PRO A 73 8.77 3.57 -14.02
N GLU A 74 7.80 3.14 -14.81
CA GLU A 74 6.59 3.91 -15.12
C GLU A 74 5.72 4.11 -13.87
N LEU A 75 5.59 3.08 -13.04
CA LEU A 75 4.87 3.16 -11.78
C LEU A 75 5.58 4.09 -10.79
N ALA A 76 6.91 4.02 -10.73
CA ALA A 76 7.73 4.90 -9.91
C ALA A 76 7.58 6.38 -10.32
N LEU A 77 7.63 6.67 -11.62
CA LEU A 77 7.39 8.02 -12.16
C LEU A 77 5.94 8.48 -11.94
N LYS A 78 4.96 7.57 -12.03
CA LYS A 78 3.56 7.88 -11.71
C LYS A 78 3.40 8.27 -10.24
N ALA A 79 4.07 7.57 -9.31
CA ALA A 79 4.08 7.94 -7.90
C ALA A 79 4.71 9.32 -7.68
N GLY A 80 5.85 9.58 -8.34
CA GLY A 80 6.52 10.89 -8.35
C GLY A 80 5.58 12.04 -8.77
N ARG A 81 4.93 11.90 -9.94
CA ARG A 81 3.97 12.90 -10.45
C ARG A 81 2.79 13.13 -9.51
N ARG A 82 2.22 12.06 -8.94
CA ARG A 82 1.09 12.18 -8.00
C ARG A 82 1.50 12.95 -6.73
N MET A 83 2.70 12.69 -6.21
CA MET A 83 3.20 13.41 -5.03
C MET A 83 3.57 14.86 -5.31
N LEU A 84 4.13 15.17 -6.48
CA LEU A 84 4.33 16.55 -6.92
C LEU A 84 3.01 17.32 -7.00
N ARG A 85 1.94 16.70 -7.52
CA ARG A 85 0.60 17.30 -7.55
C ARG A 85 0.07 17.57 -6.14
N VAL A 86 0.23 16.63 -5.20
CA VAL A 86 -0.15 16.83 -3.79
C VAL A 86 0.64 17.99 -3.18
N ALA A 87 1.95 18.05 -3.41
CA ALA A 87 2.78 19.14 -2.91
C ALA A 87 2.37 20.50 -3.48
N ALA A 88 2.13 20.59 -4.80
CA ALA A 88 1.68 21.82 -5.44
C ALA A 88 0.38 22.34 -4.81
N LEU A 89 -0.63 21.47 -4.65
CA LEU A 89 -1.91 21.82 -4.03
C LEU A 89 -1.77 22.24 -2.55
N LEU A 90 -0.82 21.66 -1.82
CA LEU A 90 -0.55 22.04 -0.43
C LEU A 90 0.12 23.42 -0.31
N LEU A 91 0.79 23.90 -1.35
CA LEU A 91 1.46 25.20 -1.40
C LEU A 91 0.54 26.34 -1.88
N GLU A 92 -0.69 26.03 -2.31
CA GLU A 92 -1.65 27.04 -2.76
C GLU A 92 -2.22 27.87 -1.63
N GLU A 93 -2.52 29.13 -1.95
CA GLU A 93 -3.21 30.07 -1.08
C GLU A 93 -4.40 30.70 -1.84
N PRO A 94 -5.67 30.36 -1.48
CA PRO A 94 -6.09 29.38 -0.49
C PRO A 94 -5.93 27.92 -0.97
N ILE A 95 -5.72 27.00 -0.03
CA ILE A 95 -5.67 25.56 -0.34
C ILE A 95 -7.02 25.10 -0.89
N ARG A 96 -7.03 24.57 -2.12
CA ARG A 96 -8.22 24.03 -2.76
C ARG A 96 -8.51 22.61 -2.25
N LEU A 97 -9.16 22.51 -1.09
CA LEU A 97 -9.39 21.25 -0.36
C LEU A 97 -10.00 20.12 -1.23
N LYS A 98 -10.95 20.43 -2.11
CA LYS A 98 -11.55 19.42 -3.01
C LYS A 98 -10.51 18.77 -3.93
N LEU A 99 -9.63 19.58 -4.52
CA LEU A 99 -8.56 19.08 -5.41
C LEU A 99 -7.49 18.34 -4.61
N LEU A 100 -7.17 18.82 -3.41
CA LEU A 100 -6.25 18.15 -2.50
C LEU A 100 -6.77 16.76 -2.11
N SER A 101 -8.03 16.65 -1.67
CA SER A 101 -8.64 15.36 -1.31
C SER A 101 -8.65 14.38 -2.48
N GLN A 102 -8.94 14.87 -3.70
CA GLN A 102 -8.87 14.05 -4.90
C GLN A 102 -7.44 13.57 -5.18
N ALA A 103 -6.45 14.47 -5.15
CA ALA A 103 -5.05 14.10 -5.39
C ALA A 103 -4.51 13.12 -4.33
N LEU A 104 -4.94 13.25 -3.07
CA LEU A 104 -4.62 12.31 -2.01
C LEU A 104 -5.25 10.94 -2.22
N ALA A 105 -6.51 10.88 -2.65
CA ALA A 105 -7.19 9.63 -2.98
C ALA A 105 -6.45 8.91 -4.12
N GLU A 106 -6.18 9.62 -5.22
CA GLU A 106 -5.41 9.09 -6.35
C GLU A 106 -4.03 8.60 -5.88
N ALA A 107 -3.28 9.37 -5.09
CA ALA A 107 -1.97 8.92 -4.61
C ALA A 107 -2.05 7.65 -3.73
N ARG A 108 -3.10 7.53 -2.91
CA ARG A 108 -3.34 6.36 -2.04
C ARG A 108 -3.67 5.08 -2.80
N GLU A 109 -4.23 5.16 -4.00
CA GLU A 109 -4.46 3.98 -4.86
C GLU A 109 -3.18 3.20 -5.17
N LEU A 110 -2.02 3.85 -5.12
CA LEU A 110 -0.74 3.21 -5.42
C LEU A 110 -0.20 2.40 -4.24
N LEU A 111 -0.66 2.66 -3.01
CA LEU A 111 -0.09 2.06 -1.79
C LEU A 111 -0.10 0.53 -1.81
N PRO A 112 -1.19 -0.17 -2.19
CA PRO A 112 -1.19 -1.64 -2.18
C PRO A 112 -0.11 -2.24 -3.08
N VAL A 113 0.00 -1.73 -4.31
CA VAL A 113 1.00 -2.22 -5.29
C VAL A 113 2.43 -2.02 -4.80
N ILE A 114 2.68 -0.90 -4.11
CA ILE A 114 4.01 -0.54 -3.60
C ILE A 114 4.34 -1.30 -2.32
N ASP A 115 3.35 -1.58 -1.49
CA ASP A 115 3.51 -2.37 -0.27
C ASP A 115 3.87 -3.83 -0.62
N ASP A 116 3.37 -4.37 -1.74
CA ASP A 116 3.65 -5.73 -2.23
C ASP A 116 4.93 -5.86 -3.09
N ALA A 117 5.55 -4.74 -3.48
CA ALA A 117 6.70 -4.76 -4.38
C ALA A 117 8.01 -5.24 -3.71
N ALA A 118 9.04 -5.52 -4.50
CA ALA A 118 10.36 -5.88 -3.98
C ALA A 118 10.97 -4.78 -3.09
N ASP A 119 11.82 -5.17 -2.14
CA ASP A 119 12.65 -4.23 -1.37
C ASP A 119 13.99 -3.95 -2.07
N ASP A 120 13.91 -3.48 -3.31
CA ASP A 120 15.05 -2.95 -4.04
C ASP A 120 15.20 -1.43 -3.82
N ARG A 121 16.21 -0.82 -4.43
CA ARG A 121 16.51 0.61 -4.24
C ARG A 121 15.37 1.51 -4.74
N LEU A 122 14.71 1.15 -5.85
CA LEU A 122 13.62 1.91 -6.42
C LEU A 122 12.35 1.78 -5.55
N GLY A 123 12.04 0.55 -5.14
CA GLY A 123 10.97 0.21 -4.20
C GLY A 123 11.06 1.02 -2.91
N ARG A 124 12.25 1.08 -2.29
CA ARG A 124 12.49 1.90 -1.09
C ARG A 124 12.27 3.39 -1.34
N ALA A 125 12.79 3.94 -2.44
CA ALA A 125 12.61 5.35 -2.77
C ALA A 125 11.13 5.71 -2.95
N VAL A 126 10.36 4.88 -3.68
CA VAL A 126 8.91 5.06 -3.84
C VAL A 126 8.17 4.94 -2.51
N ARG A 127 8.50 3.94 -1.66
CA ARG A 127 7.88 3.78 -0.34
C ARG A 127 8.10 5.00 0.54
N GLN A 128 9.33 5.50 0.55
CA GLN A 128 9.72 6.67 1.34
C GLN A 128 8.96 7.92 0.86
N LEU A 129 8.91 8.14 -0.46
CA LEU A 129 8.14 9.22 -1.09
C LEU A 129 6.66 9.20 -0.66
N LEU A 130 6.01 8.03 -0.63
CA LEU A 130 4.59 7.89 -0.26
C LEU A 130 4.34 7.76 1.26
N SER A 131 5.38 7.74 2.09
CA SER A 131 5.24 7.58 3.54
C SER A 131 4.30 8.61 4.22
N PRO A 132 4.17 9.87 3.76
CA PRO A 132 3.25 10.83 4.39
C PRO A 132 1.79 10.39 4.28
N LEU A 133 1.44 9.65 3.23
CA LEU A 133 0.07 9.17 2.99
C LEU A 133 -0.35 8.06 3.95
N ARG A 134 0.61 7.28 4.46
CA ARG A 134 0.39 6.18 5.42
C ARG A 134 0.17 6.69 6.84
N ALA A 135 0.87 7.76 7.21
CA ALA A 135 0.86 8.31 8.56
C ALA A 135 -0.35 9.21 8.86
N THR A 136 -1.14 9.53 7.83
CA THR A 136 -2.27 10.45 7.93
C THR A 136 -3.51 9.64 7.60
N GLY A 137 -4.36 9.39 8.60
CA GLY A 137 -5.71 8.88 8.36
C GLY A 137 -6.49 9.81 7.42
N ASP A 138 -7.77 9.51 7.18
CA ASP A 138 -8.59 10.31 6.25
C ASP A 138 -8.79 11.78 6.69
N ASP A 139 -8.34 12.14 7.88
CA ASP A 139 -8.33 13.51 8.38
C ASP A 139 -6.90 14.04 8.61
N PRO A 140 -6.42 15.03 7.82
CA PRO A 140 -5.17 15.72 8.07
C PRO A 140 -5.36 16.69 9.24
N GLY A 141 -5.54 16.17 10.45
CA GLY A 141 -5.73 16.95 11.68
C GLY A 141 -4.61 17.95 12.01
N ASN A 142 -3.54 17.98 11.19
CA ASN A 142 -2.62 19.11 11.10
C ASN A 142 -2.04 19.24 9.67
N LEU A 143 -2.70 20.00 8.80
CA LEU A 143 -2.25 20.29 7.42
C LEU A 143 -0.82 20.84 7.36
N GLN A 144 -0.38 21.62 8.34
CA GLN A 144 0.98 22.16 8.39
C GLN A 144 2.02 21.06 8.60
N ARG A 145 1.76 20.13 9.52
CA ARG A 145 2.61 18.95 9.74
C ARG A 145 2.64 18.06 8.51
N PHE A 146 1.48 17.84 7.89
CA PHE A 146 1.37 17.05 6.67
C PHE A 146 2.16 17.70 5.52
N ARG A 147 2.01 19.01 5.31
CA ARG A 147 2.77 19.79 4.33
C ARG A 147 4.28 19.62 4.52
N ARG A 148 4.79 19.76 5.75
CA ARG A 148 6.23 19.58 6.03
C ARG A 148 6.72 18.18 5.68
N LYS A 149 5.95 17.13 6.01
CA LYS A 149 6.29 15.75 5.65
C LYS A 149 6.32 15.56 4.14
N VAL A 150 5.27 15.99 3.43
CA VAL A 150 5.22 15.88 1.97
C VAL A 150 6.44 16.54 1.33
N VAL A 151 6.75 17.78 1.71
CA VAL A 151 7.89 18.54 1.15
C VAL A 151 9.22 17.84 1.45
N ALA A 152 9.43 17.31 2.65
CA ALA A 152 10.65 16.59 3.01
C ALA A 152 10.88 15.35 2.13
N GLU A 153 9.82 14.60 1.84
CA GLU A 153 9.92 13.37 1.05
C GLU A 153 10.06 13.64 -0.47
N LEU A 154 9.84 14.87 -0.95
CA LEU A 154 10.11 15.22 -2.35
C LEU A 154 11.60 15.07 -2.72
N ALA A 155 12.51 15.06 -1.74
CA ALA A 155 13.92 14.77 -1.99
C ALA A 155 14.12 13.38 -2.65
N GLN A 156 13.20 12.44 -2.44
CA GLN A 156 13.25 11.11 -3.07
C GLN A 156 13.01 11.16 -4.58
N LEU A 157 12.49 12.27 -5.11
CA LEU A 157 12.27 12.43 -6.55
C LEU A 157 13.59 12.42 -7.34
N GLU A 158 14.67 12.96 -6.78
CA GLU A 158 15.99 12.92 -7.42
C GLU A 158 16.44 11.47 -7.61
N THR A 159 16.41 10.68 -6.54
CA THR A 159 16.72 9.24 -6.59
C THR A 159 15.79 8.48 -7.54
N LEU A 160 14.51 8.84 -7.60
CA LEU A 160 13.56 8.23 -8.53
C LEU A 160 13.93 8.51 -9.98
N VAL A 161 14.25 9.76 -10.32
CA VAL A 161 14.64 10.15 -11.67
C VAL A 161 15.95 9.47 -12.07
N GLU A 162 16.94 9.44 -11.18
CA GLU A 162 18.21 8.74 -11.43
C GLU A 162 18.00 7.25 -11.73
N LEU A 163 17.21 6.55 -10.91
CA LEU A 163 16.96 5.12 -11.05
C LEU A 163 16.05 4.75 -12.22
N THR A 164 15.33 5.73 -12.78
CA THR A 164 14.44 5.53 -13.94
C THR A 164 14.98 6.15 -15.22
N ALA A 165 16.17 6.76 -15.18
CA ALA A 165 16.76 7.50 -16.29
C ALA A 165 16.89 6.65 -17.56
N ASP A 166 17.32 5.39 -17.41
CA ASP A 166 17.49 4.45 -18.53
C ASP A 166 16.16 3.96 -19.13
N SER A 167 15.04 4.26 -18.47
CA SER A 167 13.68 3.85 -18.89
C SER A 167 12.84 5.01 -19.41
N LEU A 168 13.37 6.24 -19.36
CA LEU A 168 12.72 7.39 -19.99
C LEU A 168 12.90 7.25 -21.51
N PRO A 169 11.83 7.36 -22.31
CA PRO A 169 12.00 7.49 -23.75
C PRO A 169 12.90 8.70 -24.02
N GLU A 170 13.89 8.55 -24.90
CA GLU A 170 14.60 9.71 -25.44
C GLU A 170 13.51 10.68 -25.91
N ALA A 171 13.52 11.90 -25.36
CA ALA A 171 12.51 12.88 -25.71
C ALA A 171 12.46 12.95 -27.23
N ASP A 172 11.28 12.61 -27.80
CA ASP A 172 11.07 12.64 -29.24
C ASP A 172 11.72 13.92 -29.74
N SER A 173 12.70 13.75 -30.63
CA SER A 173 13.33 14.83 -31.37
C SER A 173 12.28 15.40 -32.32
N ALA A 174 11.28 16.08 -31.76
CA ALA A 174 10.29 16.83 -32.50
C ALA A 174 10.99 18.07 -33.04
N SER A 175 11.63 17.87 -34.19
CA SER A 175 11.98 18.92 -35.15
C SER A 175 10.73 19.48 -35.81
#